data_AF-A0A936KV13-F1
#
_entry.id   AF-A0A936KV13-F1
#
_cell.length_a   1.000
_cell.length_b   1.000
_cell.length_c   1.000
_cell.angle_alpha   90.00
_cell.angle_beta   90.00
_cell.angle_gamma   90.00
#
_symmetry.space_group_name_H-M   'P 1'
#
loop_
_entity.id
_entity.type
_entity.pdbx_description
1 polymer ?
#
loop_
_entity_poly.entity_id
_entity_poly.type
_entity_poly.pdbx_seq_one_letter_code
_entity_poly.pdbx_strand_id
1 'polypeptide(L)'
;MAYQEKINIILLLQEIELSVCAMQRKMLALQPMVAGPTVTLTAPTATTAFTAPASITISATATVTTGSISKVEFYNGTTKLGEDASSPYSYSWTNVAAGTYSITAVATDNSANKSTTAPVVVKVNPAQAAYNGTNQTIPGKIEFEHYDVGGNGSAYLDNATTNSGGAAFRTDEDVDIENCTDAGTGYNIGYATAGEWLEYTVNIATAGKYNLKLRTACNGAGRTISLSANGNPIASDIAIPNTSGWQIWQDVTVNDIQLEAGIQVLRITIGATDYVNLNYMTFEAVPVIVPSISLKAGWNIIGYPLDGNANLDQALSSIWEKVDAVKNLDSFYLKSNTSFLNSLIKLYWGEGYLIKVNAVCELIWK
;
A
#
# COMPACT_ATOMS: atom_id res chain seq x y z
N MET A 1 -73.16 -64.52 23.26
CA MET A 1 -72.13 -64.22 24.29
C MET A 1 -70.71 -64.32 23.74
N ALA A 2 -70.27 -65.44 23.17
CA ALA A 2 -68.89 -65.64 22.70
C ALA A 2 -68.35 -64.63 21.65
N TYR A 3 -69.23 -64.05 20.82
CA TYR A 3 -68.81 -63.06 19.79
C TYR A 3 -68.48 -61.69 20.40
N GLN A 4 -69.24 -61.27 21.42
CA GLN A 4 -69.02 -60.01 22.12
C GLN A 4 -67.74 -60.06 22.95
N GLU A 5 -67.44 -61.21 23.53
CA GLU A 5 -66.18 -61.45 24.25
C GLU A 5 -64.96 -61.35 23.34
N LYS A 6 -65.04 -61.93 22.13
CA LYS A 6 -63.96 -61.81 21.13
C LYS A 6 -63.73 -60.36 20.69
N ILE A 7 -64.80 -59.58 20.48
CA ILE A 7 -64.69 -58.16 20.14
C ILE A 7 -64.04 -57.38 21.28
N ASN A 8 -64.45 -57.64 22.53
CA ASN A 8 -63.88 -56.98 23.69
C ASN A 8 -62.39 -57.30 23.87
N ILE A 9 -61.95 -58.53 23.59
CA ILE A 9 -60.53 -58.91 23.65
C ILE A 9 -59.72 -58.23 22.56
N ILE A 10 -60.25 -58.12 21.33
CA ILE A 10 -59.56 -57.43 20.22
C ILE A 10 -59.40 -55.94 20.53
N LEU A 11 -60.45 -55.29 21.05
CA LEU A 11 -60.40 -53.89 21.47
C LEU A 11 -59.39 -53.68 22.59
N LEU A 12 -59.35 -54.57 23.58
CA LEU A 12 -58.39 -54.50 24.69
C LEU A 12 -56.93 -54.68 24.21
N LEU A 13 -56.68 -55.61 23.28
CA LEU A 13 -55.35 -55.81 22.69
C LEU A 13 -54.90 -54.59 21.88
N GLN A 14 -55.82 -53.96 21.14
CA GLN A 14 -55.55 -52.77 20.36
C GLN A 14 -55.24 -51.55 21.25
N GLU A 15 -55.94 -51.42 22.39
CA GLU A 15 -55.63 -50.42 23.42
C GLU A 15 -54.26 -50.68 24.08
N ILE A 16 -53.90 -51.94 24.33
CA ILE A 16 -52.57 -52.30 24.86
C ILE A 16 -51.47 -51.95 23.86
N GLU A 17 -51.62 -52.27 22.57
CA GLU A 17 -50.62 -51.90 21.55
C GLU A 17 -50.47 -50.38 21.41
N LEU A 18 -51.58 -49.63 21.42
CA LEU A 18 -51.56 -48.17 21.44
C LEU A 18 -50.85 -47.63 22.68
N SER A 19 -51.09 -48.23 23.85
CA SER A 19 -50.48 -47.84 25.12
C SER A 19 -48.98 -48.17 25.19
N VAL A 20 -48.56 -49.33 24.66
CA VAL A 20 -47.14 -49.71 24.53
C VAL A 20 -46.43 -48.80 23.54
N CYS A 21 -47.05 -48.47 22.40
CA CYS A 21 -46.49 -47.53 21.43
C CYS A 21 -46.38 -46.11 22.02
N ALA A 22 -47.37 -45.67 22.81
CA ALA A 22 -47.34 -44.39 23.52
C ALA A 22 -46.28 -44.37 24.62
N MET A 23 -46.10 -45.48 25.37
CA MET A 23 -45.04 -45.61 26.37
C MET A 23 -43.65 -45.64 25.74
N GLN A 24 -43.45 -46.32 24.60
CA GLN A 24 -42.18 -46.30 23.87
C GLN A 24 -41.86 -44.91 23.32
N ARG A 25 -42.85 -44.17 22.79
CA ARG A 25 -42.67 -42.77 22.39
C ARG A 25 -42.36 -41.85 23.58
N LYS A 26 -42.98 -42.07 24.75
CA LYS A 26 -42.68 -41.33 25.98
C LYS A 26 -41.29 -41.65 26.53
N MET A 27 -40.86 -42.91 26.52
CA MET A 27 -39.51 -43.32 26.92
C MET A 27 -38.43 -42.75 26.00
N LEU A 28 -38.71 -42.63 24.70
CA LEU A 28 -37.81 -41.98 23.74
C LEU A 28 -37.73 -40.46 23.95
N ALA A 29 -38.81 -39.83 24.43
CA ALA A 29 -38.88 -38.40 24.74
C ALA A 29 -38.40 -38.01 26.17
N LEU A 30 -38.07 -39.00 27.01
CA LEU A 30 -37.58 -38.84 28.39
C LEU A 30 -36.08 -39.12 28.54
N GLN A 31 -35.36 -39.34 27.44
CA GLN A 31 -33.89 -39.34 27.49
C GLN A 31 -33.42 -37.90 27.73
N PRO A 32 -32.54 -37.66 28.72
CA PRO A 32 -31.98 -36.33 28.92
C PRO A 32 -31.33 -35.91 27.61
N MET A 33 -31.73 -34.76 27.06
CA MET A 33 -31.08 -34.16 25.89
C MET A 33 -29.59 -34.09 26.20
N VAL A 34 -28.80 -34.94 25.54
CA VAL A 34 -27.35 -34.97 25.75
C VAL A 34 -26.85 -33.60 25.29
N ALA A 35 -26.30 -32.83 26.23
CA ALA A 35 -25.73 -31.53 25.90
C ALA A 35 -24.65 -31.75 24.85
N GLY A 36 -24.83 -31.15 23.67
CA GLY A 36 -23.84 -31.19 22.60
C GLY A 36 -22.52 -30.52 23.02
N PRO A 37 -21.47 -30.62 22.20
CA PRO A 37 -20.20 -29.98 22.51
C PRO A 37 -20.35 -28.45 22.57
N THR A 38 -19.46 -27.77 23.28
CA THR A 38 -19.26 -26.32 23.17
C THR A 38 -18.12 -26.07 22.21
N VAL A 39 -18.24 -25.07 21.33
CA VAL A 39 -17.19 -24.67 20.38
C VAL A 39 -17.07 -23.15 20.34
N THR A 40 -15.84 -22.65 20.30
CA THR A 40 -15.54 -21.22 20.13
C THR A 40 -14.39 -21.03 19.15
N LEU A 41 -14.54 -20.12 18.20
CA LEU A 41 -13.44 -19.65 17.36
C LEU A 41 -12.49 -18.78 18.20
N THR A 42 -11.20 -19.04 18.11
CA THR A 42 -10.15 -18.27 18.77
C THR A 42 -9.34 -17.42 17.78
N ALA A 43 -9.35 -17.78 16.49
CA ALA A 43 -8.83 -16.97 15.39
C ALA A 43 -9.54 -17.36 14.08
N PRO A 44 -9.67 -16.43 13.11
CA PRO A 44 -9.38 -15.00 13.21
C PRO A 44 -10.38 -14.25 14.11
N THR A 45 -10.08 -13.01 14.48
CA THR A 45 -11.06 -12.11 15.13
C THR A 45 -11.69 -11.19 14.09
N ALA A 46 -12.88 -10.65 14.38
CA ALA A 46 -13.61 -9.78 13.45
C ALA A 46 -12.86 -8.50 13.05
N THR A 47 -11.84 -8.09 13.81
CA THR A 47 -11.01 -6.90 13.53
C THR A 47 -9.75 -7.23 12.73
N THR A 48 -9.52 -8.49 12.38
CA THR A 48 -8.32 -8.88 11.63
C THR A 48 -8.53 -8.56 10.15
N ALA A 49 -7.74 -7.61 9.62
CA ALA A 49 -7.64 -7.34 8.19
C ALA A 49 -6.54 -8.19 7.56
N PHE A 50 -6.78 -8.70 6.36
CA PHE A 50 -5.80 -9.46 5.57
C PHE A 50 -5.61 -8.80 4.21
N THR A 51 -4.50 -9.11 3.53
CA THR A 51 -4.24 -8.67 2.15
C THR A 51 -4.13 -9.87 1.23
N ALA A 52 -4.78 -9.81 0.06
CA ALA A 52 -4.78 -10.88 -0.91
C ALA A 52 -3.41 -11.01 -1.64
N PRO A 53 -2.98 -12.24 -2.01
CA PRO A 53 -3.55 -13.51 -1.60
C PRO A 53 -3.21 -13.81 -0.13
N ALA A 54 -4.24 -14.04 0.69
CA ALA A 54 -4.04 -14.23 2.13
C ALA A 54 -3.89 -15.71 2.51
N SER A 55 -3.21 -15.94 3.64
CA SER A 55 -3.23 -17.21 4.36
C SER A 55 -3.85 -16.98 5.74
N ILE A 56 -5.07 -17.49 5.94
CA ILE A 56 -5.87 -17.27 7.14
C ILE A 56 -5.83 -18.54 8.00
N THR A 57 -5.22 -18.45 9.18
CA THR A 57 -5.28 -19.52 10.19
C THR A 57 -6.59 -19.41 10.96
N ILE A 58 -7.41 -20.44 10.87
CA ILE A 58 -8.67 -20.59 11.59
C ILE A 58 -8.42 -21.55 12.75
N SER A 59 -8.66 -21.09 13.97
CA SER A 59 -8.44 -21.87 15.18
C SER A 59 -9.68 -21.89 16.04
N ALA A 60 -9.93 -23.04 16.68
CA ALA A 60 -11.07 -23.21 17.57
C ALA A 60 -10.71 -24.03 18.80
N THR A 61 -11.44 -23.78 19.89
CA THR A 61 -11.48 -24.65 21.05
C THR A 61 -12.84 -25.32 21.11
N ALA A 62 -12.85 -26.62 21.43
CA ALA A 62 -14.08 -27.39 21.59
C ALA A 62 -14.00 -28.30 22.81
N THR A 63 -15.08 -28.39 23.57
CA THR A 63 -15.19 -29.21 24.79
C THR A 63 -16.53 -29.92 24.85
N VAL A 64 -16.60 -31.05 25.54
CA VAL A 64 -17.86 -31.77 25.79
C VAL A 64 -17.87 -32.27 27.23
N THR A 65 -19.02 -32.24 27.90
CA THR A 65 -19.14 -32.62 29.32
C THR A 65 -18.89 -34.11 29.54
N THR A 66 -19.33 -34.95 28.61
CA THR A 66 -19.18 -36.41 28.64
C THR A 66 -18.82 -36.92 27.26
N GLY A 67 -17.79 -37.77 27.16
CA GLY A 67 -17.31 -38.29 25.88
C GLY A 67 -16.08 -37.53 25.38
N SER A 68 -15.93 -37.46 24.06
CA SER A 68 -14.82 -36.77 23.41
C SER A 68 -15.31 -36.04 22.16
N ILE A 69 -14.60 -34.98 21.78
CA ILE A 69 -14.82 -34.33 20.49
C ILE A 69 -14.24 -35.24 19.41
N SER A 70 -15.05 -35.57 18.40
CA SER A 70 -14.61 -36.37 17.26
C SER A 70 -13.88 -35.53 16.23
N LYS A 71 -14.34 -34.30 15.98
CA LYS A 71 -13.72 -33.35 15.05
C LYS A 71 -14.31 -31.95 15.17
N VAL A 72 -13.58 -30.97 14.63
CA VAL A 72 -14.04 -29.62 14.34
C VAL A 72 -13.93 -29.36 12.84
N GLU A 73 -15.03 -28.95 12.22
CA GLU A 73 -15.11 -28.57 10.80
C GLU A 73 -15.16 -27.05 10.67
N PHE A 74 -14.44 -26.48 9.70
CA PHE A 74 -14.37 -25.04 9.46
C PHE A 74 -15.06 -24.68 8.14
N TYR A 75 -15.83 -23.59 8.12
CA TYR A 75 -16.67 -23.19 6.99
C TYR A 75 -16.49 -21.71 6.64
N ASN A 76 -16.72 -21.37 5.38
CA ASN A 76 -17.02 -20.02 4.89
C ASN A 76 -18.45 -20.01 4.34
N GLY A 77 -19.38 -19.37 5.05
CA GLY A 77 -20.81 -19.49 4.79
C GLY A 77 -21.25 -20.94 4.90
N THR A 78 -21.73 -21.52 3.81
CA THR A 78 -22.12 -22.94 3.72
C THR A 78 -21.01 -23.85 3.16
N THR A 79 -19.93 -23.28 2.65
CA THR A 79 -18.83 -24.03 2.03
C THR A 79 -17.87 -24.52 3.10
N LYS A 80 -17.67 -25.84 3.20
CA LYS A 80 -16.66 -26.41 4.07
C LYS A 80 -15.26 -26.11 3.53
N LEU A 81 -14.42 -25.53 4.38
CA LEU A 81 -13.02 -25.23 4.09
C LEU A 81 -12.13 -26.41 4.45
N GLY A 82 -12.33 -27.00 5.63
CA GLY A 82 -11.49 -28.07 6.16
C GLY A 82 -12.04 -28.64 7.46
N GLU A 83 -11.30 -29.59 8.04
CA GLU A 83 -11.61 -30.15 9.37
C GLU A 83 -10.32 -30.56 10.08
N ASP A 84 -10.39 -30.61 11.41
CA ASP A 84 -9.33 -31.12 12.27
C ASP A 84 -9.94 -32.04 13.33
N ALA A 85 -9.35 -33.22 13.49
CA ALA A 85 -9.77 -34.24 14.45
C ALA A 85 -8.96 -34.21 15.75
N SER A 86 -7.93 -33.35 15.84
CA SER A 86 -7.01 -33.30 16.98
C SER A 86 -7.00 -31.92 17.63
N SER A 87 -7.10 -31.86 18.96
CA SER A 87 -6.92 -30.62 19.71
C SER A 87 -5.42 -30.30 19.87
N PRO A 88 -4.98 -29.04 19.72
CA PRO A 88 -5.78 -27.84 19.42
C PRO A 88 -6.22 -27.78 17.94
N TYR A 89 -7.51 -27.50 17.71
CA TYR A 89 -8.10 -27.55 16.38
C TYR A 89 -7.70 -26.34 15.53
N SER A 90 -7.13 -26.59 14.35
CA SER A 90 -6.74 -25.52 13.44
C SER A 90 -6.82 -25.90 11.96
N TYR A 91 -7.05 -24.90 11.11
CA TYR A 91 -7.03 -25.05 9.66
C TYR A 91 -6.38 -23.82 9.00
N SER A 92 -5.47 -24.05 8.05
CA SER A 92 -4.84 -22.98 7.26
C SER A 92 -5.53 -22.82 5.91
N TRP A 93 -6.29 -21.76 5.75
CA TRP A 93 -6.95 -21.42 4.48
C TRP A 93 -6.05 -20.52 3.64
N THR A 94 -5.48 -21.06 2.56
CA THR A 94 -4.46 -20.38 1.74
C THR A 94 -5.03 -19.81 0.43
N ASN A 95 -4.30 -18.87 -0.17
CA ASN A 95 -4.64 -18.21 -1.44
C ASN A 95 -6.03 -17.55 -1.43
N VAL A 96 -6.42 -16.97 -0.29
CA VAL A 96 -7.72 -16.32 -0.16
C VAL A 96 -7.68 -15.00 -0.92
N ALA A 97 -8.59 -14.85 -1.87
CA ALA A 97 -8.72 -13.64 -2.68
C ALA A 97 -9.28 -12.47 -1.86
N ALA A 98 -9.27 -11.27 -2.45
CA ALA A 98 -9.92 -10.12 -1.85
C ALA A 98 -11.43 -10.35 -1.75
N GLY A 99 -12.03 -9.96 -0.63
CA GLY A 99 -13.44 -10.14 -0.37
C GLY A 99 -13.80 -10.19 1.11
N THR A 100 -15.09 -10.29 1.39
CA THR A 100 -15.63 -10.47 2.74
C THR A 100 -16.09 -11.91 2.92
N TYR A 101 -15.62 -12.55 3.99
CA TYR A 101 -15.89 -13.96 4.28
C TYR A 101 -16.52 -14.12 5.66
N SER A 102 -17.38 -15.13 5.82
CA SER A 102 -18.10 -15.39 7.07
C SER A 102 -17.72 -16.77 7.60
N ILE A 103 -16.83 -16.80 8.60
CA ILE A 103 -16.20 -18.03 9.08
C ILE A 103 -16.96 -18.60 10.27
N THR A 104 -17.26 -19.90 10.25
CA THR A 104 -17.82 -20.64 11.38
C THR A 104 -17.03 -21.93 11.65
N ALA A 105 -17.09 -22.40 12.90
CA ALA A 105 -16.61 -23.73 13.27
C ALA A 105 -17.77 -24.59 13.79
N VAL A 106 -17.75 -25.87 13.44
CA VAL A 106 -18.73 -26.87 13.86
C VAL A 106 -18.01 -27.99 14.59
N ALA A 107 -18.24 -28.14 15.89
CA ALA A 107 -17.73 -29.29 16.64
C ALA A 107 -18.73 -30.45 16.59
N THR A 108 -18.23 -31.66 16.36
CA THR A 108 -19.01 -32.91 16.44
C THR A 108 -18.41 -33.80 17.53
N ASP A 109 -19.22 -34.27 18.47
CA ASP A 109 -18.78 -35.22 19.50
C ASP A 109 -18.85 -36.69 19.00
N ASN A 110 -18.37 -37.62 19.82
CA ASN A 110 -18.39 -39.06 19.52
C ASN A 110 -19.79 -39.69 19.53
N SER A 111 -20.83 -38.94 19.92
CA SER A 111 -22.25 -39.32 19.85
C SER A 111 -22.97 -38.66 18.67
N ALA A 112 -22.21 -38.03 17.76
CA ALA A 112 -22.68 -37.28 16.60
C ALA A 112 -23.51 -36.02 16.93
N ASN A 113 -23.51 -35.54 18.18
CA ASN A 113 -24.09 -34.24 18.50
C ASN A 113 -23.20 -33.13 17.94
N LYS A 114 -23.83 -32.04 17.49
CA LYS A 114 -23.14 -30.91 16.85
C LYS A 114 -23.48 -29.58 17.50
N SER A 115 -22.50 -28.69 17.52
CA SER A 115 -22.67 -27.28 17.85
C SER A 115 -21.89 -26.41 16.87
N THR A 116 -22.40 -25.22 16.58
CA THR A 116 -21.81 -24.27 15.63
C THR A 116 -21.52 -22.95 16.33
N THR A 117 -20.39 -22.31 16.01
CA THR A 117 -20.08 -20.97 16.51
C THR A 117 -20.97 -19.91 15.88
N ALA A 118 -21.05 -18.73 16.52
CA ALA A 118 -21.42 -17.52 15.79
C ALA A 118 -20.41 -17.26 14.64
N PRO A 119 -20.84 -16.62 13.54
CA PRO A 119 -19.94 -16.29 12.44
C PRO A 119 -18.95 -15.18 12.84
N VAL A 120 -17.70 -15.34 12.42
CA VAL A 120 -16.70 -14.26 12.41
C VAL A 120 -16.55 -13.77 10.98
N VAL A 121 -16.88 -12.49 10.76
CA VAL A 121 -16.69 -11.85 9.46
C VAL A 121 -15.25 -11.36 9.33
N VAL A 122 -14.58 -11.71 8.24
CA VAL A 122 -13.23 -11.25 7.91
C VAL A 122 -13.21 -10.54 6.57
N LYS A 123 -12.45 -9.45 6.49
CA LYS A 123 -12.20 -8.71 5.25
C LYS A 123 -10.78 -9.01 4.76
N VAL A 124 -10.68 -9.45 3.52
CA VAL A 124 -9.41 -9.56 2.78
C VAL A 124 -9.38 -8.41 1.79
N ASN A 125 -8.50 -7.45 2.02
CA ASN A 125 -8.26 -6.32 1.15
C ASN A 125 -7.51 -6.77 -0.12
N PRO A 126 -7.70 -6.08 -1.26
CA PRO A 126 -6.88 -6.30 -2.44
C PRO A 126 -5.41 -5.97 -2.16
N ALA A 127 -4.49 -6.59 -2.90
CA ALA A 127 -3.10 -6.16 -2.91
C ALA A 127 -3.02 -4.70 -3.36
N GLN A 128 -2.10 -3.94 -2.75
CA GLN A 128 -1.86 -2.57 -3.18
C GLN A 128 -1.44 -2.52 -4.65
N ALA A 129 -2.03 -1.59 -5.40
CA ALA A 129 -1.66 -1.33 -6.78
C ALA A 129 -1.95 0.14 -7.15
N ALA A 130 -1.28 0.62 -8.19
CA ALA A 130 -1.51 1.95 -8.72
C ALA A 130 -2.99 2.18 -9.09
N TYR A 131 -3.49 3.39 -8.84
CA TYR A 131 -4.82 3.79 -9.28
C TYR A 131 -5.00 3.56 -10.79
N ASN A 132 -6.12 2.93 -11.18
CA ASN A 132 -6.39 2.50 -12.56
C ASN A 132 -5.27 1.67 -13.23
N GLY A 133 -4.43 0.99 -12.43
CA GLY A 133 -3.35 0.14 -12.91
C GLY A 133 -2.19 0.87 -13.60
N THR A 134 -2.10 2.21 -13.47
CA THR A 134 -1.06 3.02 -14.10
C THR A 134 -0.29 3.81 -13.05
N ASN A 135 1.03 3.62 -12.99
CA ASN A 135 1.89 4.37 -12.08
C ASN A 135 1.85 5.86 -12.42
N GLN A 136 1.73 6.71 -11.39
CA GLN A 136 1.79 8.15 -11.54
C GLN A 136 3.20 8.57 -11.98
N THR A 137 3.34 9.56 -12.86
CA THR A 137 4.66 9.97 -13.37
C THR A 137 5.22 11.18 -12.63
N ILE A 138 6.50 11.12 -12.27
CA ILE A 138 7.27 12.25 -11.72
C ILE A 138 8.47 12.52 -12.63
N PRO A 139 8.72 13.76 -13.10
CA PRO A 139 7.93 14.99 -12.86
C PRO A 139 6.49 14.92 -13.39
N GLY A 140 5.56 15.65 -12.75
CA GLY A 140 4.15 15.63 -13.12
C GLY A 140 3.21 16.06 -12.01
N LYS A 141 1.90 16.10 -12.33
CA LYS A 141 0.79 16.34 -11.41
C LYS A 141 0.21 15.01 -10.95
N ILE A 142 -0.09 14.88 -9.67
CA ILE A 142 -0.78 13.75 -9.05
C ILE A 142 -1.97 14.29 -8.27
N GLU A 143 -3.18 13.87 -8.65
CA GLU A 143 -4.41 14.20 -7.90
C GLU A 143 -4.43 13.36 -6.61
N PHE A 144 -4.81 13.95 -5.48
CA PHE A 144 -4.81 13.21 -4.21
C PHE A 144 -5.89 12.12 -4.17
N GLU A 145 -7.02 12.30 -4.84
CA GLU A 145 -8.07 11.28 -4.96
C GLU A 145 -7.62 10.04 -5.78
N HIS A 146 -6.48 10.13 -6.48
CA HIS A 146 -5.87 9.03 -7.24
C HIS A 146 -4.82 8.24 -6.44
N TYR A 147 -4.99 8.15 -5.11
CA TYR A 147 -4.21 7.24 -4.26
C TYR A 147 -4.36 5.78 -4.71
N ASP A 148 -3.44 4.92 -4.34
CA ASP A 148 -3.42 3.52 -4.74
C ASP A 148 -4.72 2.78 -4.33
N VAL A 149 -5.08 1.74 -5.08
CA VAL A 149 -6.07 0.75 -4.63
C VAL A 149 -5.38 -0.23 -3.69
N GLY A 150 -6.10 -0.81 -2.74
CA GLY A 150 -5.51 -1.74 -1.75
C GLY A 150 -6.25 -1.77 -0.42
N GLY A 151 -7.15 -0.81 -0.19
CA GLY A 151 -7.96 -0.74 1.02
C GLY A 151 -7.22 -0.20 2.25
N ASN A 152 -8.03 0.09 3.27
CA ASN A 152 -7.58 0.67 4.53
C ASN A 152 -6.59 -0.22 5.26
N GLY A 153 -5.51 0.37 5.74
CA GLY A 153 -4.34 -0.28 6.34
C GLY A 153 -3.30 -0.78 5.33
N SER A 154 -3.60 -0.78 4.03
CA SER A 154 -2.66 -1.20 2.98
C SER A 154 -2.23 -0.05 2.07
N ALA A 155 -3.16 0.54 1.31
CA ALA A 155 -2.87 1.62 0.36
C ALA A 155 -3.18 3.02 0.92
N TYR A 156 -4.00 3.07 1.96
CA TYR A 156 -4.31 4.27 2.73
C TYR A 156 -4.61 3.88 4.17
N LEU A 157 -4.62 4.85 5.08
CA LEU A 157 -5.25 4.75 6.39
C LEU A 157 -6.27 5.87 6.51
N ASP A 158 -7.50 5.46 6.79
CA ASP A 158 -8.58 6.34 7.20
C ASP A 158 -9.09 5.85 8.55
N ASN A 159 -9.24 6.74 9.53
CA ASN A 159 -9.66 6.36 10.88
C ASN A 159 -11.18 6.13 10.96
N ALA A 160 -11.94 6.61 9.98
CA ALA A 160 -13.34 6.30 9.79
C ALA A 160 -13.52 5.07 8.90
N THR A 161 -14.74 4.53 8.90
CA THR A 161 -15.14 3.40 8.03
C THR A 161 -16.16 3.82 6.98
N THR A 162 -16.29 5.13 6.77
CA THR A 162 -17.28 5.74 5.88
C THR A 162 -16.70 7.00 5.27
N ASN A 163 -16.77 7.12 3.94
CA ASN A 163 -16.48 8.37 3.23
C ASN A 163 -17.55 9.43 3.55
N SER A 164 -17.18 10.39 4.37
CA SER A 164 -17.94 11.53 4.88
C SER A 164 -17.97 12.72 3.92
N GLY A 165 -17.10 12.73 2.90
CA GLY A 165 -17.01 13.82 1.91
C GLY A 165 -18.14 13.82 0.88
N GLY A 166 -18.80 12.67 0.69
CA GLY A 166 -20.04 12.57 -0.10
C GLY A 166 -19.86 12.74 -1.62
N ALA A 167 -18.63 12.72 -2.14
CA ALA A 167 -18.38 12.67 -3.57
C ALA A 167 -18.86 11.34 -4.19
N ALA A 168 -19.34 11.39 -5.43
CA ALA A 168 -19.64 10.19 -6.23
C ALA A 168 -18.34 9.62 -6.87
N PHE A 169 -17.32 9.40 -6.05
CA PHE A 169 -15.99 8.93 -6.45
C PHE A 169 -15.43 7.98 -5.40
N ARG A 170 -14.95 6.80 -5.82
CA ARG A 170 -14.42 5.75 -4.94
C ARG A 170 -15.31 5.48 -3.71
N THR A 171 -16.62 5.34 -3.98
CA THR A 171 -17.66 5.19 -2.94
C THR A 171 -17.63 3.85 -2.20
N ASP A 172 -16.73 2.95 -2.60
CA ASP A 172 -16.47 1.64 -2.01
C ASP A 172 -15.22 1.60 -1.12
N GLU A 173 -14.56 2.74 -0.93
CA GLU A 173 -13.41 2.92 -0.05
C GLU A 173 -13.69 3.95 1.05
N ASP A 174 -12.84 3.95 2.08
CA ASP A 174 -13.13 4.68 3.32
C ASP A 174 -12.63 6.14 3.28
N VAL A 175 -11.67 6.47 2.41
CA VAL A 175 -11.09 7.82 2.30
C VAL A 175 -12.17 8.86 2.04
N ASP A 176 -12.13 9.93 2.82
CA ASP A 176 -13.04 11.06 2.71
C ASP A 176 -12.74 11.94 1.47
N ILE A 177 -13.64 11.91 0.48
CA ILE A 177 -13.50 12.63 -0.79
C ILE A 177 -14.72 13.52 -1.02
N GLU A 178 -14.49 14.81 -1.30
CA GLU A 178 -15.54 15.79 -1.56
C GLU A 178 -15.36 16.48 -2.92
N ASN A 179 -16.40 17.18 -3.40
CA ASN A 179 -16.29 17.99 -4.62
C ASN A 179 -15.38 19.20 -4.37
N CYS A 180 -14.41 19.43 -5.26
CA CYS A 180 -13.48 20.54 -5.14
C CYS A 180 -14.03 21.80 -5.84
N THR A 181 -13.93 22.95 -5.18
CA THR A 181 -14.28 24.26 -5.77
C THR A 181 -13.06 25.10 -6.15
N ASP A 182 -11.87 24.51 -6.17
CA ASP A 182 -10.67 25.15 -6.72
C ASP A 182 -10.83 25.40 -8.23
N ALA A 183 -9.87 26.13 -8.83
CA ALA A 183 -9.86 26.34 -10.27
C ALA A 183 -9.78 24.99 -11.03
N GLY A 184 -10.87 24.63 -11.71
CA GLY A 184 -11.01 23.39 -12.46
C GLY A 184 -12.31 22.65 -12.10
N THR A 185 -12.33 21.36 -12.39
CA THR A 185 -13.37 20.42 -11.94
C THR A 185 -12.65 19.20 -11.38
N GLY A 186 -13.16 18.61 -10.30
CA GLY A 186 -12.55 17.42 -9.71
C GLY A 186 -12.95 17.26 -8.26
N TYR A 187 -12.13 16.49 -7.54
CA TYR A 187 -12.34 16.19 -6.14
C TYR A 187 -11.16 16.71 -5.32
N ASN A 188 -11.33 16.69 -4.01
CA ASN A 188 -10.22 16.81 -3.08
C ASN A 188 -10.43 15.83 -1.94
N ILE A 189 -9.34 15.47 -1.29
CA ILE A 189 -9.42 14.83 0.01
C ILE A 189 -9.92 15.88 0.99
N GLY A 190 -10.96 15.54 1.74
CA GLY A 190 -11.51 16.33 2.82
C GLY A 190 -11.42 15.56 4.13
N TYR A 191 -11.81 16.18 5.24
CA TYR A 191 -11.99 15.53 6.55
C TYR A 191 -10.78 14.76 7.11
N ALA A 192 -9.62 14.82 6.45
CA ALA A 192 -8.43 14.05 6.80
C ALA A 192 -7.97 14.33 8.23
N THR A 193 -7.88 13.30 9.06
CA THR A 193 -7.59 13.40 10.50
C THR A 193 -6.13 13.08 10.81
N ALA A 194 -5.71 13.42 12.03
CA ALA A 194 -4.32 13.26 12.45
C ALA A 194 -3.83 11.80 12.31
N GLY A 195 -2.66 11.65 11.67
CA GLY A 195 -2.01 10.35 11.46
C GLY A 195 -2.52 9.52 10.27
N GLU A 196 -3.58 9.94 9.58
CA GLU A 196 -4.03 9.32 8.34
C GLU A 196 -2.98 9.45 7.24
N TRP A 197 -3.03 8.55 6.26
CA TRP A 197 -2.08 8.56 5.16
C TRP A 197 -2.63 7.99 3.86
N LEU A 198 -2.05 8.43 2.75
CA LEU A 198 -2.39 8.01 1.38
C LEU A 198 -1.10 7.61 0.66
N GLU A 199 -1.12 6.48 -0.03
CA GLU A 199 0.02 6.03 -0.85
C GLU A 199 -0.25 6.13 -2.34
N TYR A 200 0.83 6.34 -3.09
CA TYR A 200 0.85 6.51 -4.53
C TYR A 200 2.02 5.74 -5.11
N THR A 201 1.74 4.77 -5.97
CA THR A 201 2.76 4.10 -6.78
C THR A 201 3.14 5.04 -7.92
N VAL A 202 4.36 5.55 -7.87
CA VAL A 202 4.91 6.50 -8.83
C VAL A 202 6.05 5.90 -9.63
N ASN A 203 6.32 6.45 -10.81
CA ASN A 203 7.51 6.21 -11.61
C ASN A 203 8.28 7.53 -11.78
N ILE A 204 9.46 7.61 -11.16
CA ILE A 204 10.33 8.78 -11.21
C ILE A 204 11.29 8.62 -12.39
N ALA A 205 11.15 9.50 -13.40
CA ALA A 205 11.86 9.37 -14.67
C ALA A 205 13.39 9.44 -14.52
N THR A 206 13.88 10.35 -13.66
CA THR A 206 15.30 10.60 -13.44
C THR A 206 15.58 10.87 -11.96
N ALA A 207 16.64 10.31 -11.41
CA ALA A 207 17.06 10.63 -10.04
C ALA A 207 17.53 12.09 -9.96
N GLY A 208 17.23 12.78 -8.87
CA GLY A 208 17.65 14.17 -8.69
C GLY A 208 16.81 14.94 -7.68
N LYS A 209 16.99 16.27 -7.70
CA LYS A 209 16.22 17.20 -6.88
C LYS A 209 14.94 17.61 -7.59
N TYR A 210 13.86 17.71 -6.84
CA TYR A 210 12.56 18.14 -7.31
C TYR A 210 12.02 19.25 -6.39
N ASN A 211 11.29 20.19 -6.96
CA ASN A 211 10.42 21.08 -6.21
C ASN A 211 9.04 20.43 -6.14
N LEU A 212 8.56 20.21 -4.92
CA LEU A 212 7.22 19.76 -4.63
C LEU A 212 6.31 20.97 -4.40
N LYS A 213 5.14 20.94 -4.99
CA LYS A 213 4.05 21.86 -4.71
C LYS A 213 2.82 21.09 -4.26
N LEU A 214 2.26 21.43 -3.10
CA LEU A 214 1.01 20.88 -2.59
C LEU A 214 -0.10 21.93 -2.73
N ARG A 215 -1.20 21.58 -3.39
CA ARG A 215 -2.39 22.42 -3.47
C ARG A 215 -3.32 22.09 -2.31
N THR A 216 -3.39 23.00 -1.33
CA THR A 216 -4.03 22.73 -0.04
C THR A 216 -5.01 23.83 0.37
N ALA A 217 -5.99 23.47 1.19
CA ALA A 217 -6.90 24.39 1.86
C ALA A 217 -7.04 24.00 3.34
N CYS A 218 -7.13 24.99 4.22
CA CYS A 218 -7.15 24.76 5.66
C CYS A 218 -7.85 25.92 6.38
N ASN A 219 -8.81 25.61 7.25
CA ASN A 219 -9.42 26.59 8.15
C ASN A 219 -8.91 26.39 9.59
N GLY A 220 -7.73 26.92 9.87
CA GLY A 220 -7.03 26.75 11.14
C GLY A 220 -5.52 26.74 10.98
N ALA A 221 -4.79 26.83 12.10
CA ALA A 221 -3.32 26.83 12.15
C ALA A 221 -2.78 25.53 12.73
N GLY A 222 -1.46 25.30 12.62
CA GLY A 222 -0.77 24.19 13.28
C GLY A 222 -0.97 22.81 12.61
N ARG A 223 -1.39 22.80 11.33
CA ARG A 223 -1.45 21.58 10.52
C ARG A 223 -0.11 21.35 9.84
N THR A 224 0.29 20.09 9.76
CA THR A 224 1.46 19.68 9.01
C THR A 224 1.16 18.47 8.15
N ILE A 225 1.97 18.26 7.13
CA ILE A 225 1.98 17.05 6.30
C ILE A 225 3.43 16.56 6.19
N SER A 226 3.62 15.25 6.15
CA SER A 226 4.92 14.65 5.85
C SER A 226 4.84 13.75 4.62
N LEU A 227 5.97 13.61 3.93
CA LEU A 227 6.15 12.78 2.75
C LEU A 227 7.28 11.78 2.98
N SER A 228 7.07 10.54 2.53
CA SER A 228 8.10 9.52 2.45
C SER A 228 8.08 8.81 1.11
N ALA A 229 9.23 8.27 0.71
CA ALA A 229 9.39 7.43 -0.47
C ALA A 229 9.93 6.06 -0.03
N ASN A 230 9.20 5.00 -0.33
CA ASN A 230 9.48 3.63 0.15
C ASN A 230 9.71 3.58 1.67
N GLY A 231 8.90 4.34 2.42
CA GLY A 231 8.98 4.45 3.88
C GLY A 231 10.09 5.36 4.42
N ASN A 232 10.98 5.88 3.57
CA ASN A 232 12.02 6.82 3.99
C ASN A 232 11.51 8.27 3.91
N PRO A 233 11.57 9.07 4.98
CA PRO A 233 11.14 10.47 4.93
C PRO A 233 11.91 11.26 3.88
N ILE A 234 11.19 12.00 3.03
CA ILE A 234 11.76 12.91 2.03
C ILE A 234 11.45 14.38 2.34
N ALA A 235 10.38 14.64 3.09
CA ALA A 235 10.05 15.94 3.64
C ALA A 235 9.16 15.74 4.88
N SER A 236 9.49 16.37 5.99
CA SER A 236 8.77 16.19 7.25
C SER A 236 8.18 17.51 7.73
N ASP A 237 7.04 17.43 8.42
CA ASP A 237 6.39 18.56 9.10
C ASP A 237 6.21 19.80 8.22
N ILE A 238 5.84 19.60 6.96
CA ILE A 238 5.53 20.67 6.01
C ILE A 238 4.32 21.43 6.57
N ALA A 239 4.54 22.68 6.97
CA ALA A 239 3.50 23.52 7.51
C ALA A 239 2.43 23.82 6.45
N ILE A 240 1.16 23.60 6.81
CA ILE A 240 0.02 23.99 5.99
C ILE A 240 -0.59 25.28 6.56
N PRO A 241 -0.46 26.42 5.85
CA PRO A 241 -0.95 27.69 6.37
C PRO A 241 -2.49 27.76 6.36
N ASN A 242 -3.04 28.56 7.28
CA ASN A 242 -4.48 28.85 7.33
C ASN A 242 -4.91 29.66 6.09
N THR A 243 -5.74 29.07 5.23
CA THR A 243 -6.34 29.76 4.08
C THR A 243 -7.67 30.44 4.40
N SER A 244 -8.15 30.33 5.65
CA SER A 244 -9.42 30.89 6.12
C SER A 244 -10.67 30.25 5.54
N GLY A 245 -10.57 29.03 5.01
CA GLY A 245 -11.71 28.25 4.54
C GLY A 245 -11.29 26.90 3.94
N TRP A 246 -12.15 25.89 4.06
CA TRP A 246 -11.89 24.53 3.57
C TRP A 246 -11.82 24.41 2.05
N GLN A 247 -12.30 25.42 1.34
CA GLN A 247 -12.28 25.49 -0.12
C GLN A 247 -11.61 26.78 -0.63
N ILE A 248 -10.79 27.41 0.23
CA ILE A 248 -9.90 28.52 -0.17
C ILE A 248 -8.51 27.94 -0.31
N TRP A 249 -7.97 27.96 -1.53
CA TRP A 249 -6.82 27.14 -1.91
C TRP A 249 -5.53 27.95 -2.07
N GLN A 250 -4.40 27.37 -1.66
CA GLN A 250 -3.07 27.93 -1.90
C GLN A 250 -2.04 26.83 -2.17
N ASP A 251 -0.94 27.24 -2.77
CA ASP A 251 0.22 26.38 -3.02
C ASP A 251 1.18 26.44 -1.84
N VAL A 252 1.60 25.27 -1.35
CA VAL A 252 2.71 25.11 -0.40
C VAL A 252 3.88 24.48 -1.14
N THR A 253 5.02 25.16 -1.19
CA THR A 253 6.21 24.71 -1.92
C THR A 253 7.27 24.16 -0.98
N VAL A 254 7.82 23.00 -1.31
CA VAL A 254 9.00 22.39 -0.69
C VAL A 254 10.07 22.23 -1.77
N ASN A 255 11.20 22.90 -1.60
CA ASN A 255 12.25 22.90 -2.60
C ASN A 255 13.25 21.76 -2.38
N ASP A 256 13.91 21.36 -3.46
CA ASP A 256 15.09 20.48 -3.44
C ASP A 256 14.88 19.12 -2.75
N ILE A 257 13.68 18.54 -2.81
CA ILE A 257 13.47 17.17 -2.33
C ILE A 257 14.24 16.19 -3.21
N GLN A 258 14.98 15.28 -2.59
CA GLN A 258 15.79 14.29 -3.31
C GLN A 258 14.94 13.06 -3.61
N LEU A 259 14.90 12.63 -4.88
CA LEU A 259 14.20 11.43 -5.33
C LEU A 259 15.12 10.54 -6.17
N GLU A 260 15.05 9.23 -5.94
CA GLU A 260 15.71 8.22 -6.76
C GLU A 260 14.89 7.87 -8.01
N ALA A 261 15.55 7.42 -9.08
CA ALA A 261 14.86 7.01 -10.30
C ALA A 261 14.11 5.69 -10.10
N GLY A 262 13.05 5.50 -10.89
CA GLY A 262 12.31 4.24 -10.97
C GLY A 262 11.00 4.24 -10.17
N ILE A 263 10.45 3.05 -10.00
CA ILE A 263 9.17 2.84 -9.34
C ILE A 263 9.35 2.97 -7.82
N GLN A 264 8.54 3.81 -7.20
CA GLN A 264 8.53 4.02 -5.75
C GLN A 264 7.11 4.16 -5.23
N VAL A 265 6.90 3.85 -3.96
CA VAL A 265 5.66 4.18 -3.25
C VAL A 265 5.89 5.48 -2.47
N LEU A 266 5.20 6.54 -2.87
CA LEU A 266 5.15 7.77 -2.09
C LEU A 266 4.02 7.67 -1.08
N ARG A 267 4.27 8.05 0.17
CA ARG A 267 3.25 8.19 1.21
C ARG A 267 3.15 9.63 1.65
N ILE A 268 1.94 10.15 1.69
CA ILE A 268 1.59 11.41 2.34
C ILE A 268 0.95 11.09 3.68
N THR A 269 1.40 11.73 4.76
CA THR A 269 0.86 11.52 6.12
C THR A 269 0.38 12.85 6.70
N ILE A 270 -0.84 12.86 7.23
CA ILE A 270 -1.38 13.99 7.99
C ILE A 270 -0.67 14.06 9.34
N GLY A 271 -0.25 15.26 9.73
CA GLY A 271 0.44 15.50 10.98
C GLY A 271 -0.44 15.31 12.23
N ALA A 272 -0.01 15.88 13.35
CA ALA A 272 -0.66 15.66 14.65
C ALA A 272 -1.97 16.44 14.86
N THR A 273 -2.40 17.26 13.89
CA THR A 273 -3.58 18.11 14.01
C THR A 273 -4.56 17.79 12.89
N ASP A 274 -5.82 17.52 13.27
CA ASP A 274 -6.88 17.17 12.33
C ASP A 274 -7.18 18.25 11.29
N TYR A 275 -7.68 17.77 10.16
CA TYR A 275 -8.30 18.49 9.07
C TYR A 275 -7.33 19.32 8.23
N VAL A 276 -7.07 18.81 7.03
CA VAL A 276 -6.49 19.52 5.91
C VAL A 276 -7.14 19.02 4.62
N ASN A 277 -7.45 19.95 3.71
CA ASN A 277 -7.98 19.60 2.40
C ASN A 277 -6.84 19.57 1.38
N LEU A 278 -6.79 18.51 0.57
CA LEU A 278 -5.71 18.22 -0.37
C LEU A 278 -6.28 17.99 -1.77
N ASN A 279 -5.92 18.85 -2.72
CA ASN A 279 -6.41 18.76 -4.10
C ASN A 279 -5.42 17.95 -4.96
N TYR A 280 -4.23 18.49 -5.18
CA TYR A 280 -3.17 17.80 -5.93
C TYR A 280 -1.78 18.13 -5.43
N MET A 281 -0.82 17.34 -5.87
CA MET A 281 0.61 17.63 -5.75
C MET A 281 1.27 17.68 -7.13
N THR A 282 2.25 18.56 -7.29
CA THR A 282 3.06 18.66 -8.51
C THR A 282 4.53 18.54 -8.17
N PHE A 283 5.25 17.73 -8.93
CA PHE A 283 6.70 17.59 -8.86
C PHE A 283 7.33 18.19 -10.11
N GLU A 284 8.20 19.17 -9.92
CA GLU A 284 8.99 19.78 -10.99
C GLU A 284 10.46 19.44 -10.77
N ALA A 285 11.12 18.85 -11.77
CA ALA A 285 12.56 18.59 -11.67
C ALA A 285 13.31 19.91 -11.53
N VAL A 286 14.20 19.99 -10.53
CA VAL A 286 15.17 21.08 -10.44
C VAL A 286 16.25 20.79 -11.47
N PRO A 287 16.42 21.65 -12.50
CA PRO A 287 17.46 21.43 -13.49
C PRO A 287 18.82 21.39 -12.80
N VAL A 288 19.58 20.32 -13.01
CA VAL A 288 20.98 20.30 -12.61
C VAL A 288 21.69 21.30 -13.50
N ILE A 289 21.99 22.49 -12.96
CA ILE A 289 22.82 23.46 -13.65
C ILE A 289 24.24 22.91 -13.59
N VAL A 290 24.66 22.24 -14.65
CA VAL A 290 26.06 21.85 -14.78
C VAL A 290 26.84 23.11 -15.20
N PRO A 291 27.84 23.56 -14.41
CA PRO A 291 28.68 24.67 -14.82
C PRO A 291 29.28 24.39 -16.19
N SER A 292 29.04 25.29 -17.14
CA SER A 292 29.60 25.22 -18.48
C SER A 292 30.48 26.44 -18.76
N ILE A 293 31.51 26.23 -19.57
CA ILE A 293 32.42 27.28 -20.01
C ILE A 293 32.33 27.37 -21.53
N SER A 294 31.84 28.51 -22.03
CA SER A 294 31.86 28.81 -23.47
C SER A 294 33.29 29.04 -23.94
N LEU A 295 33.77 28.16 -24.81
CA LEU A 295 35.07 28.28 -25.46
C LEU A 295 34.92 28.85 -26.87
N LYS A 296 35.80 29.77 -27.25
CA LYS A 296 35.90 30.29 -28.62
C LYS A 296 36.71 29.32 -29.48
N ALA A 297 36.46 29.31 -30.79
CA ALA A 297 37.38 28.67 -31.72
C ALA A 297 38.79 29.27 -31.56
N GLY A 298 39.81 28.42 -31.50
CA GLY A 298 41.17 28.79 -31.15
C GLY A 298 41.51 28.50 -29.69
N TRP A 299 42.45 29.28 -29.14
CA TRP A 299 43.00 29.04 -27.80
C TRP A 299 42.14 29.66 -26.70
N ASN A 300 41.92 28.88 -25.64
CA ASN A 300 41.23 29.28 -24.43
C ASN A 300 42.03 28.83 -23.20
N ILE A 301 41.83 29.51 -22.08
CA ILE A 301 42.39 29.12 -20.77
C ILE A 301 41.26 28.49 -19.96
N ILE A 302 41.51 27.30 -19.42
CA ILE A 302 40.60 26.59 -18.53
C ILE A 302 41.35 26.13 -17.27
N GLY A 303 40.65 26.03 -16.14
CA GLY A 303 41.16 25.35 -14.94
C GLY A 303 40.35 24.10 -14.66
N TYR A 304 40.99 23.00 -14.24
CA TYR A 304 40.28 21.75 -13.92
C TYR A 304 39.76 21.77 -12.48
N PRO A 305 38.42 21.80 -12.26
CA PRO A 305 37.85 22.09 -10.94
C PRO A 305 37.56 20.84 -10.10
N LEU A 306 37.67 19.63 -10.67
CA LEU A 306 37.30 18.40 -9.99
C LEU A 306 38.47 17.86 -9.18
N ASP A 307 38.23 17.44 -7.94
CA ASP A 307 39.25 16.88 -7.05
C ASP A 307 39.96 15.66 -7.69
N GLY A 308 41.28 15.59 -7.51
CA GLY A 308 42.11 14.50 -8.05
C GLY A 308 42.59 14.74 -9.49
N ASN A 309 42.44 13.74 -10.36
CA ASN A 309 42.87 13.81 -11.76
C ASN A 309 42.01 12.91 -12.65
N ALA A 310 41.91 13.26 -13.93
CA ALA A 310 41.21 12.46 -14.94
C ALA A 310 42.00 12.46 -16.25
N ASN A 311 41.84 11.40 -17.05
CA ASN A 311 42.38 11.37 -18.40
C ASN A 311 41.76 12.48 -19.26
N LEU A 312 42.51 13.03 -20.20
CA LEU A 312 42.09 14.17 -21.02
C LEU A 312 40.74 13.94 -21.72
N ASP A 313 40.57 12.76 -22.31
CA ASP A 313 39.37 12.37 -23.06
C ASP A 313 38.12 12.26 -22.18
N GLN A 314 38.29 11.79 -20.95
CA GLN A 314 37.23 11.74 -19.95
C GLN A 314 36.87 13.14 -19.46
N ALA A 315 37.88 13.90 -19.01
CA ALA A 315 37.71 15.24 -18.44
C ALA A 315 37.11 16.23 -19.44
N LEU A 316 37.49 16.13 -20.72
CA LEU A 316 37.04 17.00 -21.80
C LEU A 316 35.99 16.33 -22.69
N SER A 317 35.34 15.27 -22.22
CA SER A 317 34.42 14.45 -23.01
C SER A 317 33.28 15.23 -23.69
N SER A 318 32.80 16.31 -23.07
CA SER A 318 31.77 17.20 -23.64
C SER A 318 32.23 17.97 -24.89
N ILE A 319 33.54 18.13 -25.09
CA ILE A 319 34.12 18.86 -26.22
C ILE A 319 35.19 18.07 -26.98
N TRP A 320 35.42 16.80 -26.62
CA TRP A 320 36.60 16.04 -27.04
C TRP A 320 36.80 16.00 -28.56
N GLU A 321 35.72 15.87 -29.32
CA GLU A 321 35.78 15.86 -30.79
C GLU A 321 36.31 17.18 -31.38
N LYS A 322 36.16 18.29 -30.65
CA LYS A 322 36.57 19.64 -31.04
C LYS A 322 37.96 20.02 -30.52
N VAL A 323 38.57 19.22 -29.65
CA VAL A 323 39.90 19.50 -29.07
C VAL A 323 41.00 19.20 -30.09
N ASP A 324 41.73 20.23 -30.52
CA ASP A 324 42.90 20.07 -31.39
C ASP A 324 44.19 19.91 -30.57
N ALA A 325 44.28 20.62 -29.44
CA ALA A 325 45.47 20.65 -28.59
C ALA A 325 45.13 20.99 -27.14
N VAL A 326 45.91 20.47 -26.20
CA VAL A 326 45.89 20.87 -24.79
C VAL A 326 47.33 21.01 -24.31
N LYS A 327 47.66 22.01 -23.51
CA LYS A 327 49.00 22.13 -22.91
C LYS A 327 48.96 22.84 -21.57
N ASN A 328 49.95 22.53 -20.75
CA ASN A 328 50.36 23.36 -19.60
C ASN A 328 51.79 23.86 -19.85
N LEU A 329 52.50 24.27 -18.79
CA LEU A 329 53.87 24.76 -18.90
C LEU A 329 54.86 23.67 -19.37
N ASP A 330 54.66 22.42 -18.91
CA ASP A 330 55.66 21.36 -19.00
C ASP A 330 55.28 20.25 -20.00
N SER A 331 54.02 20.19 -20.42
CA SER A 331 53.45 19.04 -21.14
C SER A 331 52.41 19.47 -22.18
N PHE A 332 52.20 18.64 -23.19
CA PHE A 332 51.21 18.91 -24.24
C PHE A 332 50.55 17.64 -24.79
N TYR A 333 49.38 17.86 -25.38
CA TYR A 333 48.61 16.95 -26.21
C TYR A 333 48.32 17.63 -27.55
N LEU A 334 48.52 16.92 -28.65
CA LEU A 334 48.09 17.29 -30.00
C LEU A 334 47.27 16.15 -30.57
N LYS A 335 46.06 16.44 -31.08
CA LYS A 335 45.18 15.44 -31.70
C LYS A 335 45.81 14.76 -32.92
N SER A 336 46.69 15.46 -33.63
CA SER A 336 47.43 14.92 -34.79
C SER A 336 48.55 13.94 -34.41
N ASN A 337 48.95 13.90 -33.14
CA ASN A 337 50.03 13.03 -32.69
C ASN A 337 49.53 11.61 -32.38
N THR A 338 50.40 10.64 -32.59
CA THR A 338 50.24 9.32 -31.97
C THR A 338 50.32 9.44 -30.45
N SER A 339 49.62 8.57 -29.71
CA SER A 339 49.50 8.64 -28.25
C SER A 339 50.84 8.74 -27.51
N PHE A 340 51.87 8.00 -27.95
CA PHE A 340 53.19 8.01 -27.31
C PHE A 340 53.97 9.34 -27.47
N LEU A 341 53.55 10.22 -28.39
CA LEU A 341 54.15 11.53 -28.61
C LEU A 341 53.46 12.65 -27.79
N ASN A 342 52.39 12.32 -27.06
CA ASN A 342 51.71 13.27 -26.18
C ASN A 342 52.19 13.06 -24.74
N SER A 343 52.75 14.11 -24.13
CA SER A 343 53.24 14.09 -22.75
C SER A 343 52.16 14.46 -21.72
N LEU A 344 51.11 15.18 -22.14
CA LEU A 344 49.96 15.49 -21.31
C LEU A 344 48.83 14.48 -21.57
N ILE A 345 48.58 13.62 -20.59
CA ILE A 345 47.53 12.58 -20.66
C ILE A 345 46.41 12.79 -19.64
N LYS A 346 46.62 13.64 -18.63
CA LYS A 346 45.70 13.88 -17.53
C LYS A 346 45.57 15.36 -17.20
N LEU A 347 44.40 15.75 -16.70
CA LEU A 347 44.17 17.01 -16.03
C LEU A 347 44.20 16.79 -14.51
N TYR A 348 44.70 17.77 -13.77
CA TYR A 348 44.89 17.72 -12.32
C TYR A 348 44.11 18.85 -11.65
N TRP A 349 43.53 18.56 -10.50
CA TRP A 349 42.76 19.51 -9.72
C TRP A 349 43.55 20.79 -9.43
N GLY A 350 42.93 21.94 -9.65
CA GLY A 350 43.51 23.25 -9.37
C GLY A 350 44.50 23.76 -10.42
N GLU A 351 44.83 22.95 -11.44
CA GLU A 351 45.77 23.31 -12.49
C GLU A 351 45.10 24.02 -13.68
N GLY A 352 45.86 24.92 -14.32
CA GLY A 352 45.46 25.67 -15.50
C GLY A 352 46.01 25.08 -16.80
N TYR A 353 45.18 25.08 -17.85
CA TYR A 353 45.50 24.55 -19.17
C TYR A 353 45.12 25.51 -20.29
N LEU A 354 45.95 25.55 -21.33
CA LEU A 354 45.62 26.12 -22.63
C LEU A 354 45.02 25.03 -23.50
N ILE A 355 43.79 25.24 -23.95
CA ILE A 355 43.08 24.33 -24.85
C ILE A 355 42.80 25.01 -26.17
N LYS A 356 43.11 24.33 -27.27
CA LYS A 356 42.74 24.77 -28.62
C LYS A 356 41.55 23.97 -29.10
N VAL A 357 40.46 24.64 -29.44
CA VAL A 357 39.27 24.01 -30.03
C VAL A 357 39.03 24.52 -31.45
N ASN A 358 38.54 23.65 -32.35
CA ASN A 358 38.34 24.00 -33.76
C ASN A 358 37.03 24.75 -34.07
N ALA A 359 36.11 24.81 -33.12
CA ALA A 359 34.84 25.53 -33.23
C ALA A 359 34.38 26.03 -31.85
N VAL A 360 33.41 26.94 -31.82
CA VAL A 360 32.75 27.35 -30.58
C VAL A 360 32.09 26.12 -29.91
N CYS A 361 32.27 25.97 -28.60
CA CYS A 361 31.73 24.86 -27.84
C CYS A 361 31.54 25.18 -26.35
N GLU A 362 30.68 24.41 -25.70
CA GLU A 362 30.45 24.45 -24.25
C GLU A 362 31.20 23.32 -23.58
N LEU A 363 32.19 23.65 -22.75
CA LEU A 363 32.87 22.69 -21.89
C LEU A 363 32.03 22.45 -20.64
N ILE A 364 31.55 21.23 -20.50
CA ILE A 364 30.87 20.72 -19.30
C ILE A 364 31.82 19.73 -18.63
N TRP A 365 32.20 20.01 -17.38
CA TRP A 365 32.98 19.09 -16.56
C TRP A 365 32.09 17.91 -16.13
N LYS A 366 32.61 16.68 -16.28
CA LYS A 366 31.91 15.45 -15.93
C LYS A 366 32.76 14.61 -14.99
#